data_AF-X1HXL6-F1
#
_entry.id   AF-X1HXL6-F1
#
_cell.length_a   1.000
_cell.length_b   1.000
_cell.length_c   1.000
_cell.angle_alpha   90.00
_cell.angle_beta   90.00
_cell.angle_gamma   90.00
#
_symmetry.space_group_name_H-M   'P 1'
#
loop_
_entity.id
_entity.type
_entity.pdbx_description
1 polymer ?
#
loop_
_entity_poly.entity_id
_entity_poly.type
_entity_poly.pdbx_seq_one_letter_code
_entity_poly.pdbx_strand_id
1 'polypeptide(L)'
;LSDKGRELVWALSMEREFAKIPAESVLDAMGLVVGFDDIKQAIAWAIATRRRTNFLLEGPPACAKSLILEGVRSAVPDAYIAFGSRTSAAGLSDALFEYQPSVLLMDEADKMENEVYSVMLGLMEGGEVLETKSRKARGIRLETLIIAACNSSAKMPPEFLSRFALHVHFPLYTREQFIDVCYGFLTRAENCPPELAKLIGQFVYDYSIGDVRKARAVWQLMTSPTEGEILRVLRLMLKYAPDNNKRRQPSPVERLP
;
A
#
# COMPACT_ATOMS: atom_id res chain seq x y z
N LEU A 1 9.08 28.73 28.71
CA LEU A 1 8.04 28.77 27.66
C LEU A 1 7.05 29.85 28.04
N SER A 2 6.98 30.94 27.27
CA SER A 2 6.03 32.04 27.52
C SER A 2 4.58 31.54 27.39
N ASP A 3 3.65 32.19 28.09
CA ASP A 3 2.22 31.79 28.10
C ASP A 3 1.61 31.76 26.69
N LYS A 4 2.07 32.65 25.80
CA LYS A 4 1.72 32.63 24.36
C LYS A 4 2.16 31.37 23.62
N GLY A 5 3.30 30.78 24.01
CA GLY A 5 3.78 29.53 23.45
C GLY A 5 2.99 28.32 23.95
N ARG A 6 2.42 28.38 25.15
CA ARG A 6 1.53 27.33 25.68
C ARG A 6 0.15 27.38 25.03
N GLU A 7 -0.41 28.57 24.82
CA GLU A 7 -1.69 28.73 24.09
C GLU A 7 -1.59 28.28 22.64
N LEU A 8 -0.48 28.56 21.94
CA LEU A 8 -0.30 28.12 20.55
C LEU A 8 -0.17 26.59 20.45
N VAL A 9 0.58 25.98 21.37
CA VAL A 9 0.71 24.51 21.46
C VAL A 9 -0.62 23.87 21.83
N TRP A 10 -1.38 24.50 22.74
CA TRP A 10 -2.73 24.05 23.12
C TRP A 10 -3.71 24.15 21.95
N ALA A 11 -3.71 25.26 21.21
CA ALA A 11 -4.57 25.46 20.04
C ALA A 11 -4.25 24.46 18.90
N LEU A 12 -2.96 24.25 18.59
CA LEU A 12 -2.53 23.23 17.61
C LEU A 12 -2.86 21.80 18.07
N SER A 13 -2.76 21.53 19.38
CA SER A 13 -3.13 20.24 19.94
C SER A 13 -4.65 20.02 19.89
N MET A 14 -5.45 21.08 20.10
CA MET A 14 -6.91 21.04 19.97
C MET A 14 -7.35 20.89 18.51
N GLU A 15 -6.78 21.63 17.55
CA GLU A 15 -7.05 21.45 16.12
C GLU A 15 -6.69 20.04 15.66
N ARG A 16 -5.58 19.49 16.17
CA ARG A 16 -5.26 18.07 15.97
C ARG A 16 -6.27 17.15 16.66
N GLU A 17 -6.76 17.42 17.87
CA GLU A 17 -7.78 16.58 18.54
C GLU A 17 -9.13 16.53 17.82
N PHE A 18 -9.52 17.59 17.10
CA PHE A 18 -10.83 17.68 16.44
C PHE A 18 -10.95 16.90 15.11
N ALA A 19 -9.84 16.45 14.51
CA ALA A 19 -9.86 15.61 13.31
C ALA A 19 -9.55 14.14 13.63
N LYS A 20 -10.30 13.52 14.54
CA LYS A 20 -10.27 12.05 14.68
C LYS A 20 -10.97 11.45 13.47
N ILE A 21 -10.21 10.75 12.65
CA ILE A 21 -10.75 10.06 11.47
C ILE A 21 -11.50 8.82 11.98
N PRO A 22 -12.80 8.69 11.71
CA PRO A 22 -13.55 7.51 12.12
C PRO A 22 -12.96 6.26 11.46
N ALA A 23 -12.90 5.15 12.21
CA ALA A 23 -12.42 3.87 11.67
C ALA A 23 -13.24 3.43 10.44
N GLU A 24 -14.55 3.70 10.45
CA GLU A 24 -15.45 3.42 9.33
C GLU A 24 -15.01 4.14 8.03
N SER A 25 -14.62 5.41 8.10
CA SER A 25 -14.13 6.15 6.92
C SER A 25 -12.86 5.55 6.34
N VAL A 26 -11.96 5.05 7.18
CA VAL A 26 -10.74 4.36 6.72
C VAL A 26 -11.08 3.00 6.09
N LEU A 27 -12.02 2.26 6.68
CA LEU A 27 -12.49 0.98 6.15
C LEU A 27 -13.15 1.14 4.78
N ASP A 28 -13.99 2.17 4.62
CA ASP A 28 -14.66 2.48 3.35
C ASP A 28 -13.64 2.84 2.26
N ALA A 29 -12.61 3.63 2.60
CA ALA A 29 -11.53 3.96 1.69
C ALA A 29 -10.68 2.74 1.27
N MET A 30 -10.59 1.73 2.14
CA MET A 30 -10.01 0.42 1.82
C MET A 30 -11.02 -0.54 1.19
N GLY A 31 -12.23 -0.09 0.84
CA GLY A 31 -13.30 -0.91 0.31
C GLY A 31 -12.96 -1.62 -1.00
N LEU A 32 -11.99 -1.12 -1.78
CA LEU A 32 -11.50 -1.81 -2.99
C LEU A 32 -10.72 -3.10 -2.67
N VAL A 33 -10.23 -3.25 -1.44
CA VAL A 33 -9.47 -4.42 -1.00
C VAL A 33 -10.42 -5.52 -0.55
N VAL A 34 -10.51 -6.58 -1.34
CA VAL A 34 -11.29 -7.78 -1.01
C VAL A 34 -10.51 -8.66 -0.02
N GLY A 35 -11.19 -9.12 1.04
CA GLY A 35 -10.61 -9.89 2.13
C GLY A 35 -9.77 -9.06 3.10
N PHE A 36 -9.05 -9.74 3.99
CA PHE A 36 -8.20 -9.13 5.03
C PHE A 36 -8.96 -8.17 5.95
N ASP A 37 -10.23 -8.48 6.25
CA ASP A 37 -11.10 -7.60 7.04
C ASP A 37 -10.58 -7.37 8.47
N ASP A 38 -9.92 -8.38 9.04
CA ASP A 38 -9.21 -8.33 10.31
C ASP A 38 -8.07 -7.29 10.29
N ILE A 39 -7.23 -7.32 9.25
CA ILE A 39 -6.10 -6.39 9.08
C ILE A 39 -6.62 -4.98 8.79
N LYS A 40 -7.62 -4.84 7.91
CA LYS A 40 -8.27 -3.56 7.62
C LYS A 40 -8.86 -2.94 8.87
N GLN A 41 -9.55 -3.73 9.70
CA GLN A 41 -10.04 -3.28 11.00
C GLN A 41 -8.90 -2.85 11.92
N ALA A 42 -7.85 -3.64 12.06
CA ALA A 42 -6.71 -3.30 12.91
C ALA A 42 -6.06 -1.96 12.51
N ILE A 43 -5.84 -1.74 11.22
CA ILE A 43 -5.30 -0.48 10.67
C ILE A 43 -6.27 0.68 10.96
N ALA A 44 -7.56 0.51 10.64
CA ALA A 44 -8.57 1.55 10.84
C ALA A 44 -8.70 1.96 12.32
N TRP A 45 -8.68 0.99 13.24
CA TRP A 45 -8.71 1.24 14.67
C TRP A 45 -7.44 1.93 15.17
N ALA A 46 -6.26 1.55 14.67
CA ALA A 46 -5.00 2.18 15.06
C ALA A 46 -4.95 3.66 14.64
N ILE A 47 -5.43 3.98 13.43
CA ILE A 47 -5.56 5.35 12.93
C ILE A 47 -6.58 6.14 13.76
N ALA A 48 -7.78 5.59 13.97
CA ALA A 48 -8.84 6.26 14.72
C ALA A 48 -8.46 6.54 16.19
N THR A 49 -7.68 5.64 16.80
CA THR A 49 -7.20 5.79 18.18
C THR A 49 -5.88 6.53 18.32
N ARG A 50 -5.24 6.91 17.19
CA ARG A 50 -3.90 7.53 17.13
C ARG A 50 -2.85 6.81 17.97
N ARG A 51 -2.92 5.48 17.99
CA ARG A 51 -1.89 4.66 18.65
C ARG A 51 -0.69 4.54 17.73
N ARG A 52 0.52 4.63 18.28
CA ARG A 52 1.79 4.35 17.57
C ARG A 52 1.99 2.84 17.38
N THR A 53 1.01 2.20 16.76
CA THR A 53 1.02 0.78 16.42
C THR A 53 1.49 0.69 14.98
N ASN A 54 2.74 0.31 14.76
CA ASN A 54 3.31 0.23 13.41
C ASN A 54 2.94 -1.11 12.76
N PHE A 55 2.65 -1.08 11.46
CA PHE A 55 2.26 -2.25 10.67
C PHE A 55 3.24 -2.49 9.51
N LEU A 56 3.62 -3.75 9.31
CA LEU A 56 4.38 -4.19 8.13
C LEU A 56 3.55 -5.18 7.32
N LEU A 57 3.34 -4.85 6.05
CA LEU A 57 2.61 -5.65 5.07
C LEU A 57 3.64 -6.27 4.12
N GLU A 58 3.93 -7.56 4.27
CA GLU A 58 4.84 -8.31 3.41
C GLU A 58 4.05 -9.19 2.44
N GLY A 59 4.45 -9.26 1.17
CA GLY A 59 3.94 -10.29 0.27
C GLY A 59 4.35 -10.09 -1.18
N PRO A 60 4.00 -11.01 -2.09
CA PRO A 60 4.41 -10.92 -3.49
C PRO A 60 3.83 -9.67 -4.20
N PRO A 61 4.42 -9.26 -5.34
CA PRO A 61 3.90 -8.15 -6.12
C PRO A 61 2.43 -8.37 -6.49
N ALA A 62 1.69 -7.27 -6.55
CA ALA A 62 0.27 -7.25 -6.92
C ALA A 62 -0.73 -7.90 -5.94
N CYS A 63 -0.32 -8.09 -4.69
CA CYS A 63 -1.27 -8.18 -3.57
C CYS A 63 -1.89 -6.81 -3.24
N ALA A 64 -2.91 -6.81 -2.40
CA ALA A 64 -3.62 -5.63 -1.92
C ALA A 64 -2.78 -4.56 -1.18
N LYS A 65 -1.49 -4.79 -0.92
CA LYS A 65 -0.65 -3.91 -0.09
C LYS A 65 -0.67 -2.43 -0.50
N SER A 66 -0.34 -2.13 -1.76
CA SER A 66 -0.34 -0.74 -2.24
C SER A 66 -1.75 -0.15 -2.30
N LEU A 67 -2.79 -0.98 -2.49
CA LEU A 67 -4.19 -0.53 -2.43
C LEU A 67 -4.62 -0.20 -0.99
N ILE A 68 -4.15 -0.96 0.01
CA ILE A 68 -4.34 -0.64 1.43
C ILE A 68 -3.68 0.70 1.75
N LEU A 69 -2.42 0.90 1.36
CA LEU A 69 -1.72 2.17 1.58
C LEU A 69 -2.45 3.33 0.90
N GLU A 70 -2.89 3.18 -0.35
CA GLU A 70 -3.62 4.21 -1.07
C GLU A 70 -4.99 4.51 -0.45
N GLY A 71 -5.71 3.48 0.02
CA GLY A 71 -6.95 3.62 0.76
C GLY A 71 -6.76 4.49 2.00
N VAL A 72 -5.75 4.16 2.82
CA VAL A 72 -5.38 4.95 4.00
C VAL A 72 -4.98 6.38 3.61
N ARG A 73 -4.17 6.56 2.56
CA ARG A 73 -3.76 7.89 2.06
C ARG A 73 -4.95 8.76 1.69
N SER A 74 -5.99 8.17 1.09
CA SER A 74 -7.19 8.92 0.70
C SER A 74 -8.09 9.26 1.89
N ALA A 75 -8.10 8.43 2.94
CA ALA A 75 -8.89 8.66 4.15
C ALA A 75 -8.22 9.63 5.14
N VAL A 76 -6.89 9.72 5.12
CA VAL A 76 -6.10 10.48 6.10
C VAL A 76 -5.49 11.72 5.43
N PRO A 77 -6.03 12.94 5.68
CA PRO A 77 -5.62 14.15 4.96
C PRO A 77 -4.14 14.53 5.14
N ASP A 78 -3.56 14.23 6.30
CA ASP A 78 -2.16 14.53 6.64
C ASP A 78 -1.24 13.31 6.50
N ALA A 79 -1.70 12.24 5.85
CA ALA A 79 -0.84 11.10 5.58
C ALA A 79 0.24 11.45 4.56
N TYR A 80 1.47 11.02 4.83
CA TYR A 80 2.60 11.18 3.92
C TYR A 80 3.00 9.83 3.34
N ILE A 81 3.19 9.74 2.02
CA ILE A 81 3.65 8.52 1.35
C ILE A 81 5.10 8.66 0.89
N ALA A 82 5.92 7.71 1.30
CA ALA A 82 7.31 7.56 0.88
C ALA A 82 7.46 6.29 0.04
N PHE A 83 8.14 6.40 -1.09
CA PHE A 83 8.50 5.25 -1.92
C PHE A 83 9.95 4.86 -1.64
N GLY A 84 10.21 3.63 -1.23
CA GLY A 84 11.53 3.20 -0.78
C GLY A 84 12.63 3.40 -1.80
N SER A 85 12.34 3.19 -3.08
CA SER A 85 13.27 3.41 -4.19
C SER A 85 13.58 4.88 -4.50
N ARG A 86 12.85 5.83 -3.91
CA ARG A 86 12.97 7.28 -4.19
C ARG A 86 13.16 8.14 -2.94
N THR A 87 13.33 7.51 -1.78
CA THR A 87 13.39 8.20 -0.50
C THR A 87 14.77 8.04 0.12
N SER A 88 15.50 9.15 0.25
CA SER A 88 16.76 9.20 0.99
C SER A 88 16.53 9.56 2.46
N ALA A 89 17.50 9.31 3.34
CA ALA A 89 17.40 9.65 4.76
C ALA A 89 17.19 11.16 4.99
N ALA A 90 17.89 11.99 4.22
CA ALA A 90 17.72 13.45 4.26
C ALA A 90 16.34 13.88 3.76
N GLY A 91 15.88 13.34 2.62
CA GLY A 91 14.57 13.66 2.07
C GLY A 91 13.42 13.24 2.98
N LEU A 92 13.53 12.06 3.61
CA LEU A 92 12.56 11.61 4.61
C LEU A 92 12.56 12.53 5.84
N SER A 93 13.74 12.89 6.34
CA SER A 93 13.85 13.79 7.50
C SER A 93 13.23 15.16 7.19
N ASP A 94 13.58 15.75 6.06
CA ASP A 94 13.03 17.03 5.59
C ASP A 94 11.49 16.96 5.51
N ALA A 95 10.94 15.90 4.92
CA ALA A 95 9.49 15.68 4.84
C ALA A 95 8.84 15.53 6.22
N LEU A 96 9.46 14.81 7.15
CA LEU A 96 8.94 14.64 8.51
C LEU A 96 8.93 15.97 9.30
N PHE A 97 9.93 16.83 9.09
CA PHE A 97 9.96 18.17 9.69
C PHE A 97 8.91 19.11 9.10
N GLU A 98 8.69 19.05 7.78
CA GLU A 98 7.77 19.92 7.05
C GLU A 98 6.31 19.51 7.26
N TYR A 99 5.97 18.25 6.97
CA TYR A 99 4.59 17.77 6.94
C TYR A 99 4.09 17.28 8.30
N GLN A 100 5.00 16.79 9.16
CA GLN A 100 4.66 16.24 10.49
C GLN A 100 3.43 15.31 10.47
N PRO A 101 3.43 14.27 9.62
CA PRO A 101 2.24 13.49 9.33
C PRO A 101 1.79 12.65 10.54
N SER A 102 0.47 12.52 10.75
CA SER A 102 -0.07 11.54 11.70
C SER A 102 0.13 10.09 11.24
N VAL A 103 0.19 9.87 9.93
CA VAL A 103 0.44 8.54 9.32
C VAL A 103 1.53 8.64 8.27
N LEU A 104 2.58 7.83 8.44
CA LEU A 104 3.63 7.63 7.44
C LEU A 104 3.39 6.30 6.72
N LEU A 105 3.14 6.38 5.42
CA LEU A 105 2.96 5.25 4.52
C LEU A 105 4.26 5.00 3.75
N MET A 106 4.74 3.77 3.75
CA MET A 106 6.00 3.40 3.08
C MET A 106 5.71 2.29 2.08
N ASP A 107 5.75 2.59 0.79
CA ASP A 107 5.67 1.55 -0.26
C ASP A 107 7.07 1.16 -0.71
N GLU A 108 7.24 -0.09 -1.13
CA GLU A 108 8.53 -0.68 -1.48
C GLU A 108 9.60 -0.52 -0.39
N ALA A 109 9.24 -0.70 0.87
CA ALA A 109 10.16 -0.53 2.00
C ALA A 109 11.41 -1.44 1.91
N ASP A 110 11.32 -2.59 1.21
CA ASP A 110 12.45 -3.49 0.94
C ASP A 110 13.52 -2.90 0.02
N LYS A 111 13.21 -1.80 -0.67
CA LYS A 111 14.13 -1.11 -1.58
C LYS A 111 14.80 0.12 -0.96
N MET A 112 14.58 0.37 0.33
CA MET A 112 15.18 1.51 1.02
C MET A 112 16.67 1.30 1.27
N GLU A 113 17.40 2.42 1.23
CA GLU A 113 18.80 2.46 1.65
C GLU A 113 18.92 2.34 3.18
N ASN A 114 20.03 1.77 3.64
CA ASN A 114 20.24 1.50 5.06
C ASN A 114 20.18 2.76 5.94
N GLU A 115 20.58 3.90 5.40
CA GLU A 115 20.56 5.19 6.09
C GLU A 115 19.13 5.61 6.50
N VAL A 116 18.13 5.21 5.71
CA VAL A 116 16.72 5.51 5.98
C VAL A 116 16.24 4.80 7.24
N TYR A 117 16.69 3.55 7.47
CA TYR A 117 16.31 2.81 8.68
C TYR A 117 16.74 3.55 9.95
N SER A 118 17.90 4.20 9.98
CA SER A 118 18.35 4.96 11.16
C SER A 118 17.36 6.06 11.57
N VAL A 119 16.81 6.78 10.60
CA VAL A 119 15.78 7.81 10.84
C VAL A 119 14.49 7.16 11.34
N MET A 120 14.09 6.05 10.72
CA MET A 120 12.89 5.30 11.08
C MET A 120 12.95 4.71 12.48
N LEU A 121 14.10 4.18 12.90
CA LEU A 121 14.27 3.60 14.23
C LEU A 121 14.01 4.64 15.34
N GLY A 122 14.52 5.86 15.18
CA GLY A 122 14.24 6.97 16.12
C GLY A 122 12.77 7.37 16.16
N LEU A 123 12.15 7.46 14.97
CA LEU A 123 10.73 7.77 14.83
C LEU A 123 9.83 6.68 15.46
N MET A 124 10.16 5.41 15.25
CA MET A 124 9.39 4.27 15.75
C MET A 124 9.52 4.08 17.27
N GLU A 125 10.68 4.38 17.85
CA GLU A 125 10.94 4.19 19.28
C GLU A 125 10.35 5.34 20.12
N GLY A 126 10.82 6.56 19.86
CA GLY A 126 10.49 7.74 20.68
C GLY A 126 9.50 8.69 20.00
N GLY A 127 9.31 8.55 18.69
CA GLY A 127 8.76 9.60 17.85
C GLY A 127 9.79 10.65 17.46
N GLU A 128 11.08 10.42 17.69
CA GLU A 128 12.10 11.46 17.60
C GLU A 128 12.80 11.44 16.23
N VAL A 129 12.80 12.59 15.58
CA VAL A 129 13.58 12.84 14.36
C VAL A 129 14.61 13.90 14.70
N LEU A 130 15.89 13.49 14.66
CA LEU A 130 17.02 14.36 14.94
C LEU A 130 17.84 14.52 13.66
N GLU A 131 18.11 15.76 13.28
CA GLU A 131 18.97 16.05 12.15
C GLU A 131 20.03 17.08 12.55
N THR A 132 21.29 16.71 12.29
CA THR A 132 22.44 17.57 12.52
C THR A 132 23.01 17.97 11.16
N LYS A 133 22.58 19.11 10.62
CA LYS A 133 23.24 19.75 9.48
C LYS A 133 24.37 20.64 10.01
N SER A 134 25.40 20.87 9.18
CA SER A 134 26.77 21.34 9.52
C SER A 134 26.95 22.54 10.48
N ARG A 135 25.90 23.19 10.99
CA ARG A 135 25.94 24.21 12.06
C ARG A 135 24.70 24.28 12.96
N LYS A 136 23.68 23.43 12.78
CA LYS A 136 22.42 23.45 13.57
C LYS A 136 21.87 22.04 13.74
N ALA A 137 21.60 21.68 15.00
CA ALA A 137 20.79 20.51 15.33
C ALA A 137 19.32 20.93 15.40
N ARG A 138 18.45 20.22 14.69
CA ARG A 138 17.00 20.33 14.85
C ARG A 138 16.44 18.98 15.27
N GLY A 139 15.51 19.03 16.22
CA GLY A 139 14.84 17.86 16.76
C GLY A 139 13.35 18.11 16.83
N ILE A 140 12.56 17.13 16.42
CA ILE A 140 11.11 17.14 16.58
C ILE A 140 10.67 15.80 17.16
N ARG A 141 9.57 15.84 17.93
CA ARG A 141 8.88 14.65 18.40
C ARG A 141 7.51 14.57 17.73
N LEU A 142 7.26 13.45 17.06
CA LEU A 142 6.07 13.16 16.28
C LEU A 142 5.32 11.96 16.88
N GLU A 143 3.99 11.99 16.74
CA GLU A 143 3.12 10.87 17.06
C GLU A 143 2.62 10.23 15.78
N THR A 144 3.57 9.76 14.97
CA THR A 144 3.29 9.19 13.65
C THR A 144 3.09 7.68 13.75
N LEU A 145 1.97 7.20 13.23
CA LEU A 145 1.74 5.77 12.96
C LEU A 145 2.41 5.40 11.65
N ILE A 146 3.13 4.27 11.60
CA ILE A 146 3.81 3.83 10.38
C ILE A 146 3.15 2.59 9.79
N ILE A 147 2.83 2.64 8.49
CA ILE A 147 2.39 1.47 7.71
C ILE A 147 3.36 1.28 6.56
N ALA A 148 4.11 0.18 6.60
CA ALA A 148 5.06 -0.17 5.56
C ALA A 148 4.55 -1.35 4.73
N ALA A 149 4.78 -1.32 3.42
CA ALA A 149 4.57 -2.42 2.50
C ALA A 149 5.89 -2.81 1.85
N CYS A 150 6.17 -4.12 1.80
CA CYS A 150 7.36 -4.64 1.17
C CYS A 150 7.07 -5.94 0.42
N ASN A 151 7.92 -6.26 -0.56
CA ASN A 151 7.82 -7.55 -1.24
C ASN A 151 8.44 -8.69 -0.44
N SER A 152 9.55 -8.39 0.25
CA SER A 152 10.22 -9.32 1.15
C SER A 152 10.92 -8.59 2.29
N SER A 153 10.75 -9.09 3.52
CA SER A 153 11.42 -8.57 4.71
C SER A 153 12.84 -9.14 4.89
N ALA A 154 13.25 -10.12 4.09
CA ALA A 154 14.48 -10.89 4.30
C ALA A 154 15.78 -10.07 4.32
N LYS A 155 15.80 -8.89 3.69
CA LYS A 155 16.96 -7.99 3.66
C LYS A 155 16.86 -6.84 4.67
N MET A 156 15.75 -6.74 5.41
CA MET A 156 15.54 -5.68 6.38
C MET A 156 16.25 -5.99 7.70
N PRO A 157 16.80 -4.96 8.39
CA PRO A 157 17.41 -5.14 9.70
C PRO A 157 16.42 -5.72 10.73
N PRO A 158 16.82 -6.71 11.55
CA PRO A 158 15.95 -7.26 12.60
C PRO A 158 15.46 -6.21 13.61
N GLU A 159 16.27 -5.18 13.89
CA GLU A 159 15.91 -4.09 14.80
C GLU A 159 14.80 -3.19 14.25
N PHE A 160 14.68 -3.11 12.92
CA PHE A 160 13.59 -2.41 12.26
C PHE A 160 12.32 -3.27 12.29
N LEU A 161 12.45 -4.57 11.98
CA LEU A 161 11.34 -5.51 12.00
C LEU A 161 10.70 -5.65 13.38
N SER A 162 11.50 -5.65 14.46
CA SER A 162 11.01 -5.79 15.83
C SER A 162 10.16 -4.60 16.32
N ARG A 163 10.20 -3.47 15.63
CA ARG A 163 9.42 -2.26 15.96
C ARG A 163 8.04 -2.22 15.30
N PHE A 164 7.71 -3.20 14.48
CA PHE A 164 6.36 -3.40 13.97
C PHE A 164 5.57 -4.26 14.96
N ALA A 165 4.43 -3.73 15.40
CA ALA A 165 3.54 -4.43 16.31
C ALA A 165 2.85 -5.61 15.60
N LEU A 166 2.59 -5.47 14.30
CA LEU A 166 2.02 -6.51 13.47
C LEU A 166 2.80 -6.64 12.16
N HIS A 167 3.35 -7.83 11.93
CA HIS A 167 3.97 -8.21 10.68
C HIS A 167 3.04 -9.18 9.94
N VAL A 168 2.41 -8.70 8.87
CA VAL A 168 1.41 -9.43 8.09
C VAL A 168 2.05 -10.01 6.84
N HIS A 169 1.92 -11.32 6.64
CA HIS A 169 2.32 -11.97 5.40
C HIS A 169 1.08 -12.24 4.53
N PHE A 170 1.00 -11.55 3.40
CA PHE A 170 -0.03 -11.74 2.39
C PHE A 170 0.31 -12.96 1.54
N PRO A 171 -0.53 -14.02 1.56
CA PRO A 171 -0.34 -15.16 0.67
C PRO A 171 -0.64 -14.77 -0.78
N LEU A 172 -0.22 -15.64 -1.71
CA LEU A 172 -0.76 -15.62 -3.06
C LEU A 172 -2.27 -15.91 -3.00
N TYR A 173 -3.05 -15.17 -3.78
CA TYR A 173 -4.47 -15.44 -3.89
C TYR A 173 -4.72 -16.84 -4.46
N THR A 174 -5.72 -17.55 -3.93
CA THR A 174 -6.29 -18.68 -4.63
C THR A 174 -6.97 -18.21 -5.93
N ARG A 175 -7.24 -19.13 -6.86
CA ARG A 175 -7.96 -18.80 -8.10
C ARG A 175 -9.27 -18.05 -7.83
N GLU A 176 -10.07 -18.55 -6.91
CA GLU A 176 -11.36 -17.96 -6.54
C GLU A 176 -11.18 -16.56 -5.95
N GLN A 177 -10.27 -16.42 -4.98
CA GLN A 177 -9.95 -15.12 -4.39
C GLN A 177 -9.45 -14.12 -5.43
N PHE A 178 -8.63 -14.56 -6.38
CA PHE A 178 -8.14 -13.69 -7.45
C PHE A 178 -9.28 -13.20 -8.35
N ILE A 179 -10.20 -14.10 -8.71
CA ILE A 179 -11.38 -13.75 -9.51
C ILE A 179 -12.25 -12.76 -8.73
N ASP A 180 -12.48 -12.98 -7.44
CA ASP A 180 -13.29 -12.10 -6.60
C ASP A 180 -12.64 -10.71 -6.43
N VAL A 181 -11.31 -10.66 -6.29
CA VAL A 181 -10.54 -9.40 -6.26
C VAL A 181 -10.68 -8.67 -7.60
N CYS A 182 -10.51 -9.36 -8.73
CA CYS A 182 -10.66 -8.75 -10.06
C CYS A 182 -12.10 -8.27 -10.28
N TYR A 183 -13.08 -9.06 -9.89
CA TYR A 183 -14.50 -8.72 -9.95
C TYR A 183 -14.78 -7.44 -9.15
N GLY A 184 -14.38 -7.40 -7.88
CA GLY A 184 -14.59 -6.25 -7.00
C GLY A 184 -13.86 -5.01 -7.49
N PHE A 185 -12.61 -5.15 -7.94
CA PHE A 185 -11.81 -4.05 -8.45
C PHE A 185 -12.38 -3.48 -9.75
N LEU A 186 -12.65 -4.31 -10.76
CA LEU A 186 -13.11 -3.85 -12.08
C LEU A 186 -14.53 -3.25 -12.01
N THR A 187 -15.41 -3.81 -11.17
CA THR A 187 -16.77 -3.28 -11.01
C THR A 187 -16.78 -1.95 -10.27
N ARG A 188 -16.02 -1.82 -9.18
CA ARG A 188 -16.02 -0.61 -8.33
C ARG A 188 -15.14 0.51 -8.88
N ALA A 189 -13.96 0.19 -9.41
CA ALA A 189 -13.00 1.20 -9.84
C ALA A 189 -13.14 1.59 -11.32
N GLU A 190 -13.59 0.67 -12.17
CA GLU A 190 -13.61 0.87 -13.64
C GLU A 190 -15.03 0.73 -14.24
N ASN A 191 -16.07 0.61 -13.41
CA ASN A 191 -17.48 0.45 -13.82
C ASN A 191 -17.71 -0.68 -14.84
N CYS A 192 -16.90 -1.74 -14.77
CA CYS A 192 -17.02 -2.89 -15.65
C CYS A 192 -18.28 -3.72 -15.29
N PRO A 193 -19.04 -4.22 -16.28
CA PRO A 193 -20.17 -5.12 -16.03
C PRO A 193 -19.75 -6.34 -15.20
N PRO A 194 -20.54 -6.73 -14.16
CA PRO A 194 -20.23 -7.84 -13.26
C PRO A 194 -19.84 -9.15 -13.96
N GLU A 195 -20.55 -9.50 -15.04
CA GLU A 195 -20.30 -10.73 -15.81
C GLU A 195 -18.93 -10.70 -16.50
N LEU A 196 -18.60 -9.58 -17.16
CA LEU A 196 -17.31 -9.39 -17.82
C LEU A 196 -16.16 -9.30 -16.82
N ALA A 197 -16.35 -8.63 -15.70
CA ALA A 197 -15.33 -8.53 -14.66
C ALA A 197 -14.91 -9.92 -14.14
N LYS A 198 -15.88 -10.82 -13.95
CA LYS A 198 -15.63 -12.21 -13.56
C LYS A 198 -14.91 -12.98 -14.66
N LEU A 199 -15.33 -12.85 -15.91
CA LEU A 199 -14.69 -13.50 -17.07
C LEU A 199 -13.25 -13.02 -17.27
N ILE A 200 -12.98 -11.72 -17.17
CA ILE A 200 -11.63 -11.17 -17.24
C ILE A 200 -10.76 -11.77 -16.15
N GLY A 201 -11.24 -11.81 -14.89
CA GLY A 201 -10.52 -12.41 -13.78
C GLY A 201 -10.20 -13.90 -14.01
N GLN A 202 -11.17 -14.67 -14.51
CA GLN A 202 -10.98 -16.08 -14.86
C GLN A 202 -9.89 -16.26 -15.92
N PHE A 203 -10.02 -15.59 -17.06
CA PHE A 203 -9.07 -15.75 -18.16
C PHE A 203 -7.66 -15.24 -17.82
N VAL A 204 -7.54 -14.12 -17.09
CA VAL A 204 -6.22 -13.60 -16.70
C VAL A 204 -5.48 -14.58 -15.80
N TYR A 205 -6.19 -15.24 -14.88
CA TYR A 205 -5.62 -16.28 -14.02
C TYR A 205 -5.30 -17.55 -14.80
N ASP A 206 -6.27 -18.06 -15.57
CA ASP A 206 -6.17 -19.35 -16.28
C ASP A 206 -5.08 -19.32 -17.37
N TYR A 207 -4.94 -18.21 -18.10
CA TYR A 207 -3.86 -18.02 -19.07
C TYR A 207 -2.54 -17.54 -18.44
N SER A 208 -2.46 -17.43 -17.11
CA SER A 208 -1.26 -16.99 -16.38
C SER A 208 -0.69 -15.66 -16.91
N ILE A 209 -1.57 -14.75 -17.33
CA ILE A 209 -1.20 -13.48 -17.98
C ILE A 209 -0.62 -12.50 -16.95
N GLY A 210 -1.06 -12.61 -15.70
CA GLY A 210 -0.47 -11.91 -14.57
C GLY A 210 -1.46 -11.64 -13.45
N ASP A 211 -1.51 -10.38 -13.02
CA ASP A 211 -2.16 -9.95 -11.80
C ASP A 211 -3.40 -9.06 -12.05
N VAL A 212 -3.93 -8.46 -10.98
CA VAL A 212 -5.06 -7.52 -11.04
C VAL A 212 -4.76 -6.31 -11.95
N ARG A 213 -3.49 -5.90 -12.08
CA ARG A 213 -3.09 -4.81 -12.99
C ARG A 213 -3.22 -5.24 -14.45
N LYS A 214 -2.90 -6.50 -14.76
CA LYS A 214 -3.15 -7.07 -16.09
C LYS A 214 -4.65 -7.18 -16.37
N ALA A 215 -5.46 -7.60 -15.39
CA ALA A 215 -6.92 -7.60 -15.53
C ALA A 215 -7.48 -6.20 -15.85
N ARG A 216 -6.99 -5.16 -15.17
CA ARG A 216 -7.30 -3.76 -15.49
C ARG A 216 -6.90 -3.37 -16.91
N ALA A 217 -5.68 -3.73 -17.32
CA ALA A 217 -5.18 -3.42 -18.66
C ALA A 217 -6.03 -4.11 -19.75
N VAL A 218 -6.51 -5.33 -19.51
CA VAL A 218 -7.43 -6.02 -20.43
C VAL A 218 -8.67 -5.18 -20.65
N TRP A 219 -9.33 -4.77 -19.55
CA TRP A 219 -10.53 -3.92 -19.63
C TRP A 219 -10.27 -2.60 -20.37
N GLN A 220 -9.18 -1.90 -20.07
CA GLN A 220 -8.86 -0.61 -20.68
C GLN A 220 -8.47 -0.69 -22.16
N LEU A 221 -8.07 -1.87 -22.65
CA LEU A 221 -7.71 -2.09 -24.06
C LEU A 221 -8.88 -2.61 -24.91
N MET A 222 -10.02 -2.93 -24.28
CA MET A 222 -11.23 -3.34 -25.00
C MET A 222 -11.89 -2.14 -25.66
N THR A 223 -12.43 -2.33 -26.85
CA THR A 223 -13.17 -1.27 -27.57
C THR A 223 -14.69 -1.40 -27.39
N SER A 224 -15.16 -2.58 -26.96
CA SER A 224 -16.55 -2.83 -26.60
C SER A 224 -16.64 -3.85 -25.47
N PRO A 225 -17.68 -3.80 -24.62
CA PRO A 225 -17.87 -4.71 -23.50
C PRO A 225 -18.41 -6.07 -23.98
N THR A 226 -17.60 -6.83 -24.71
CA THR A 226 -17.97 -8.15 -25.24
C THR A 226 -16.90 -9.19 -24.91
N GLU A 227 -17.31 -10.45 -24.79
CA GLU A 227 -16.39 -11.56 -24.54
C GLU A 227 -15.36 -11.73 -25.68
N GLY A 228 -15.77 -11.52 -26.93
CA GLY A 228 -14.89 -11.57 -28.09
C GLY A 228 -13.75 -10.55 -28.01
N GLU A 229 -14.02 -9.35 -27.48
CA GLU A 229 -12.99 -8.34 -27.24
C GLU A 229 -12.02 -8.73 -26.13
N ILE A 230 -12.49 -9.40 -25.07
CA ILE A 230 -11.61 -9.95 -24.04
C ILE A 230 -10.59 -10.89 -24.71
N LEU A 231 -11.08 -11.89 -25.47
CA LEU A 231 -10.21 -12.86 -26.14
C LEU A 231 -9.27 -12.21 -27.17
N ARG A 232 -9.69 -11.13 -27.85
CA ARG A 232 -8.83 -10.36 -28.77
C ARG A 232 -7.67 -9.72 -28.01
N VAL A 233 -7.95 -9.05 -26.90
CA VAL A 233 -6.95 -8.36 -26.07
C VAL A 233 -6.02 -9.36 -25.40
N LEU A 234 -6.53 -10.48 -24.87
CA LEU A 234 -5.68 -11.52 -24.28
C LEU A 234 -4.73 -12.12 -25.31
N ARG A 235 -5.21 -12.40 -26.53
CA ARG A 235 -4.35 -12.85 -27.64
C ARG A 235 -3.28 -11.82 -27.97
N LEU A 236 -3.59 -10.53 -27.97
CA LEU A 236 -2.62 -9.47 -28.17
C LEU A 236 -1.56 -9.48 -27.07
N MET A 237 -1.97 -9.55 -25.80
CA MET A 237 -1.05 -9.59 -24.66
C MET A 237 -0.14 -10.81 -24.68
N LEU A 238 -0.66 -11.99 -25.03
CA LEU A 238 0.13 -13.23 -25.14
C LEU A 238 1.10 -13.19 -26.33
N LYS A 239 0.66 -12.66 -27.48
CA LYS A 239 1.49 -12.57 -28.69
C LYS A 239 2.72 -11.68 -28.50
N TYR A 240 2.57 -10.60 -27.74
CA TYR A 240 3.62 -9.60 -27.51
C TYR A 240 4.16 -9.63 -26.07
N ALA A 241 3.88 -10.68 -25.31
CA ALA A 241 4.48 -10.86 -24.00
C ALA A 241 6.01 -10.95 -24.19
N PRO A 242 6.82 -10.08 -23.56
CA PRO A 242 8.27 -10.25 -23.60
C PRO A 242 8.61 -11.60 -23.00
N ASP A 243 9.28 -12.44 -23.80
CA ASP A 243 9.64 -13.84 -23.53
C ASP A 243 9.78 -14.17 -22.03
N ASN A 244 8.77 -14.82 -21.45
CA ASN A 244 8.86 -15.49 -20.15
C ASN A 244 9.55 -16.87 -20.33
N ASN A 245 10.60 -16.90 -21.14
CA ASN A 245 11.38 -18.09 -21.49
C ASN A 245 12.28 -18.44 -20.31
N LYS A 246 11.70 -19.15 -19.33
CA LYS A 246 12.29 -20.09 -18.34
C LYS A 246 11.54 -19.99 -17.01
N ARG A 247 10.31 -20.52 -16.96
CA ARG A 247 9.77 -21.38 -15.88
C ARG A 247 8.26 -21.43 -16.02
N ARG A 248 7.74 -22.49 -16.64
CA ARG A 248 6.72 -23.41 -16.09
C ARG A 248 6.32 -24.41 -17.18
N GLN A 249 6.17 -25.67 -16.76
CA GLN A 249 6.01 -26.86 -17.61
C GLN A 249 4.76 -26.81 -18.50
N PRO A 250 4.74 -27.55 -19.63
CA PRO A 250 3.60 -27.56 -20.54
C PRO A 250 2.44 -28.35 -19.93
N SER A 251 1.28 -27.71 -19.80
CA SER A 251 -0.01 -28.41 -19.71
C SER A 251 -0.67 -28.35 -21.09
N PRO A 252 -1.36 -29.41 -21.54
CA PRO A 252 -1.65 -29.62 -22.93
C PRO A 252 -2.61 -28.58 -23.49
N VAL A 253 -2.25 -28.12 -24.67
CA VAL A 253 -3.02 -27.24 -25.56
C VAL A 253 -4.40 -27.83 -25.80
N GLU A 254 -5.42 -27.29 -25.13
CA GLU A 254 -6.75 -27.21 -25.71
C GLU A 254 -6.89 -25.85 -26.37
N ARG A 255 -7.08 -25.88 -27.69
CA ARG A 255 -7.29 -24.72 -28.53
C ARG A 255 -8.53 -24.01 -28.02
N LEU A 256 -8.39 -22.73 -27.72
CA LEU A 256 -9.51 -21.79 -27.63
C LEU A 256 -10.45 -22.02 -28.83
N PRO A 257 -11.77 -22.19 -28.62
CA PRO A 257 -12.74 -22.21 -29.71
C PRO A 257 -12.73 -20.89 -30.50
#